data_AF-I1BGU7-F1
#
_entry.id   AF-I1BGU7-F1
#
_cell.length_a   1.000
_cell.length_b   1.000
_cell.length_c   1.000
_cell.angle_alpha   90.00
_cell.angle_beta   90.00
_cell.angle_gamma   90.00
#
_symmetry.space_group_name_H-M   'P 1'
#
loop_
_entity.id
_entity.type
_entity.pdbx_description
1 polymer ?
#
loop_
_entity_poly.entity_id
_entity_poly.type
_entity_poly.pdbx_seq_one_letter_code
_entity_poly.pdbx_strand_id
1 'polypeptide(L)'
;MGCRRGHSVYQGQLGDTRLEYDGQDTLAGARIYFRLPKETQLKTCTIGIVQDQSICPVKDIMKQAGIDTEKYSPHPIRSAASTKAVEKGHSIENVKQHANWSRNTQTFERFYYKPTTTLTLGSQITNSIFSTENLATLEAGAEATEIVLGTTNNQNVAEAKAENVLL
;
A
#
# COMPACT_ATOMS: atom_id res chain seq x y z
N MET A 1 -44.42 18.01 -29.71
CA MET A 1 -42.98 18.12 -30.07
C MET A 1 -42.20 17.16 -29.19
N GLY A 2 -41.82 15.99 -29.70
CA GLY A 2 -41.10 14.97 -28.93
C GLY A 2 -39.62 14.96 -29.30
N CYS A 3 -38.75 15.45 -28.42
CA CYS A 3 -37.30 15.32 -28.57
C CYS A 3 -36.90 13.88 -28.22
N ARG A 4 -36.72 13.03 -29.25
CA ARG A 4 -36.12 11.70 -29.06
C ARG A 4 -34.62 11.89 -28.85
N ARG A 5 -34.15 11.73 -27.61
CA ARG A 5 -32.72 11.57 -27.30
C ARG A 5 -32.24 10.25 -27.87
N GLY A 6 -31.72 10.28 -29.10
CA GLY A 6 -31.02 9.16 -29.70
C GLY A 6 -29.68 8.97 -28.99
N HIS A 7 -29.60 7.99 -28.09
CA HIS A 7 -28.31 7.50 -27.61
C HIS A 7 -27.69 6.66 -28.72
N SER A 8 -26.85 7.28 -29.55
CA SER A 8 -25.99 6.52 -30.48
C SER A 8 -24.83 5.97 -29.67
N VAL A 9 -24.91 4.68 -29.33
CA VAL A 9 -23.78 3.95 -28.77
C VAL A 9 -22.89 3.54 -29.94
N TYR A 10 -21.65 4.05 -29.96
CA TYR A 10 -20.67 3.63 -30.95
C TYR A 10 -20.23 2.19 -30.65
N GLN A 11 -20.49 1.28 -31.60
CA GLN A 11 -19.98 -0.08 -31.57
C GLN A 11 -18.76 -0.14 -32.50
N GLY A 12 -17.57 -0.31 -31.93
CA GLY A 12 -16.33 -0.35 -32.71
C GLY A 12 -16.32 -1.52 -33.71
N GLN A 13 -15.90 -1.26 -34.94
CA GLN A 13 -15.77 -2.22 -36.01
C GLN A 13 -14.29 -2.47 -36.35
N LEU A 14 -14.01 -3.60 -37.00
CA LEU A 14 -12.67 -3.88 -37.54
C LEU A 14 -12.26 -2.75 -38.50
N GLY A 15 -11.09 -2.14 -38.27
CA GLY A 15 -10.57 -1.01 -39.05
C GLY A 15 -10.75 0.38 -38.40
N ASP A 16 -11.45 0.47 -37.26
CA ASP A 16 -11.58 1.74 -36.51
C ASP A 16 -10.35 2.11 -35.69
N THR A 17 -9.36 1.21 -35.59
CA THR A 17 -8.09 1.48 -34.92
C THR A 17 -6.96 1.16 -35.88
N ARG A 18 -6.05 2.11 -36.07
CA ARG A 18 -4.82 1.93 -36.83
C ARG A 18 -3.62 2.12 -35.90
N LEU A 19 -2.79 1.11 -35.79
CA LEU A 19 -1.50 1.23 -35.11
C LEU A 19 -0.56 2.11 -35.94
N GLU A 20 0.11 3.03 -35.27
CA GLU A 20 1.11 3.91 -35.86
C GLU A 20 2.49 3.40 -35.45
N TYR A 21 3.39 3.28 -36.42
CA TYR A 21 4.77 2.85 -36.24
C TYR A 21 5.70 3.97 -36.69
N ASP A 22 6.86 4.08 -36.05
CA ASP A 22 7.90 5.02 -36.45
C ASP A 22 8.72 4.52 -37.66
N GLY A 23 9.72 5.31 -38.08
CA GLY A 23 10.60 4.94 -39.19
C GLY A 23 11.49 3.72 -38.93
N GLN A 24 11.49 3.18 -37.71
CA GLN A 24 12.25 2.00 -37.29
C GLN A 24 11.33 0.79 -37.00
N ASP A 25 10.09 0.84 -37.46
CA ASP A 25 9.06 -0.21 -37.24
C ASP A 25 8.74 -0.47 -35.76
N THR A 26 8.98 0.52 -34.89
CA THR A 26 8.59 0.47 -33.49
C THR A 26 7.22 1.09 -33.31
N LEU A 27 6.34 0.47 -32.52
CA LEU A 27 5.00 1.01 -32.25
C LEU A 27 5.15 2.40 -31.61
N ALA A 28 4.58 3.42 -32.25
CA ALA A 28 4.60 4.81 -31.82
C ALA A 28 3.27 5.24 -31.18
N GLY A 29 2.17 4.55 -31.53
CA GLY A 29 0.86 4.84 -30.97
C GLY A 29 -0.28 4.12 -31.68
N ALA A 30 -1.49 4.61 -31.45
CA ALA A 30 -2.69 4.16 -32.13
C ALA A 30 -3.58 5.35 -32.48
N ARG A 31 -4.11 5.36 -33.69
CA ARG A 31 -5.15 6.28 -34.14
C ARG A 31 -6.49 5.58 -34.12
N ILE A 32 -7.44 6.15 -33.38
CA ILE A 32 -8.81 5.69 -33.28
C ILE A 32 -9.69 6.59 -34.16
N TYR A 33 -10.48 5.97 -35.02
CA TYR A 33 -11.42 6.62 -35.91
C TYR A 33 -12.84 6.49 -35.34
N PHE A 34 -13.50 7.62 -35.11
CA PHE A 34 -14.90 7.66 -34.69
C PHE A 34 -15.78 7.90 -35.91
N ARG A 35 -16.49 6.85 -36.32
CA ARG A 35 -17.49 6.91 -37.38
C ARG A 35 -18.88 7.04 -36.74
N LEU A 36 -19.42 8.26 -36.74
CA LEU A 36 -20.80 8.50 -36.30
C LEU A 36 -21.75 8.49 -37.50
N PRO A 37 -22.91 7.81 -37.40
CA PRO A 37 -23.89 7.80 -38.48
C PRO A 37 -24.34 9.23 -38.79
N LYS A 38 -24.32 9.59 -40.08
CA LYS A 38 -24.70 10.91 -40.62
C LYS A 38 -23.71 12.05 -40.32
N GLU A 39 -22.47 11.72 -39.97
CA GLU A 39 -21.39 12.70 -39.86
C GLU A 39 -20.50 12.59 -41.12
N THR A 40 -20.42 13.67 -41.91
CA THR A 40 -19.61 13.69 -43.16
C THR A 40 -18.11 13.69 -42.87
N GLN A 41 -17.72 14.19 -41.69
CA GLN A 41 -16.31 14.28 -41.31
C GLN A 41 -15.94 13.20 -40.30
N LEU A 42 -14.83 12.52 -40.57
CA LEU A 42 -14.25 11.52 -39.71
C LEU A 42 -13.54 12.20 -38.54
N LYS A 43 -13.93 11.89 -37.31
CA LYS A 43 -13.21 12.33 -36.12
C LYS A 43 -12.14 11.32 -35.77
N THR A 44 -10.97 11.80 -35.38
CA THR A 44 -9.85 10.92 -35.02
C THR A 44 -9.25 11.34 -33.68
N CYS A 45 -8.76 10.36 -32.92
CA CYS A 45 -7.93 10.57 -31.74
C CYS A 45 -6.65 9.78 -31.92
N THR A 46 -5.50 10.44 -31.80
CA THR A 46 -4.19 9.79 -31.79
C THR A 46 -3.73 9.65 -30.34
N ILE A 47 -3.40 8.42 -29.95
CA ILE A 47 -2.85 8.07 -28.65
C ILE A 47 -1.40 7.67 -28.88
N GLY A 48 -0.46 8.44 -28.37
CA GLY A 48 0.96 8.08 -28.39
C GLY A 48 1.29 7.02 -27.32
N ILE A 49 2.40 6.31 -27.49
CA ILE A 49 2.95 5.50 -26.40
C ILE A 49 3.63 6.42 -25.40
N VAL A 50 3.23 6.30 -24.13
CA VAL A 50 3.97 6.86 -23.00
C VAL A 50 4.79 5.73 -22.40
N GLN A 51 6.10 5.75 -22.66
CA GLN A 51 7.06 4.84 -22.05
C GLN A 51 7.50 5.42 -20.71
N ASP A 52 6.63 5.40 -19.72
CA ASP A 52 6.96 5.89 -18.39
C ASP A 52 6.77 4.78 -17.36
N GLN A 53 7.91 4.27 -16.89
CA GLN A 53 7.96 3.21 -15.89
C GLN A 53 7.61 3.75 -14.49
N SER A 54 7.52 5.07 -14.30
CA SER A 54 7.08 5.68 -13.05
C SER A 54 6.20 6.92 -13.24
N ILE A 55 5.02 6.75 -13.83
CA ILE A 55 3.93 7.76 -13.76
C ILE A 55 3.49 8.08 -12.31
N CYS A 56 3.98 7.39 -11.28
CA CYS A 56 3.58 7.64 -9.90
C CYS A 56 4.22 8.94 -9.38
N PRO A 57 3.48 10.08 -9.31
CA PRO A 57 4.08 11.37 -8.98
C PRO A 57 4.63 11.38 -7.54
N VAL A 58 4.09 10.50 -6.69
CA VAL A 58 4.54 10.34 -5.30
C VAL A 58 5.95 9.76 -5.22
N LYS A 59 6.29 8.78 -6.07
CA LYS A 59 7.65 8.21 -6.09
C LYS A 59 8.68 9.24 -6.53
N ASP A 60 8.34 10.11 -7.48
CA ASP A 60 9.26 11.16 -7.91
C ASP A 60 9.51 12.19 -6.81
N ILE A 61 8.46 12.60 -6.10
CA ILE A 61 8.59 13.49 -4.93
C ILE A 61 9.43 12.81 -3.84
N MET A 62 9.24 11.51 -3.59
CA MET A 62 10.07 10.75 -2.65
C MET A 62 11.55 10.76 -3.05
N LYS A 63 11.86 10.50 -4.33
CA LYS A 63 13.24 10.56 -4.85
C LYS A 63 13.84 11.96 -4.68
N GLN A 64 13.08 13.01 -5.00
CA GLN A 64 13.50 14.40 -4.82
C GLN A 64 13.75 14.75 -3.34
N ALA A 65 13.00 14.15 -2.43
CA ALA A 65 13.21 14.27 -0.99
C ALA A 65 14.35 13.39 -0.45
N GLY A 66 15.09 12.68 -1.32
CA GLY A 66 16.19 11.79 -0.93
C GLY A 66 15.74 10.46 -0.31
N ILE A 67 14.48 10.06 -0.49
CA ILE A 67 13.97 8.77 -0.02
C ILE A 67 14.24 7.71 -1.09
N ASP A 68 14.89 6.63 -0.69
CA ASP A 68 15.10 5.44 -1.53
C ASP A 68 13.75 4.76 -1.84
N THR A 69 13.28 4.90 -3.08
CA THR A 69 12.00 4.35 -3.53
C THR A 69 12.04 2.87 -3.89
N GLU A 70 13.22 2.26 -3.97
CA GLU A 70 13.38 0.80 -4.12
C GLU A 70 13.16 0.12 -2.78
N LYS A 71 13.63 0.76 -1.70
CA LYS A 71 13.45 0.29 -0.32
C LYS A 71 12.10 0.68 0.28
N TYR A 72 11.63 1.90 0.04
CA TYR A 72 10.42 2.43 0.66
C TYR A 72 9.33 2.68 -0.38
N SER A 73 8.18 2.04 -0.18
CA SER A 73 7.00 2.29 -1.03
C SER A 73 6.28 3.58 -0.62
N PRO A 74 5.43 4.15 -1.50
CA PRO A 74 4.58 5.29 -1.15
C PRO A 74 3.53 5.00 -0.07
N HIS A 75 3.17 3.72 0.15
CA HIS A 75 2.08 3.31 1.04
C HIS A 75 2.14 3.93 2.45
N PRO A 76 3.28 3.92 3.19
CA PRO A 76 3.39 4.51 4.52
C PRO A 76 3.32 6.05 4.58
N ILE A 77 3.40 6.78 3.46
CA ILE A 77 3.43 8.25 3.47
C ILE A 77 2.17 8.83 4.13
N ARG A 78 1.01 8.25 3.86
CA ARG A 78 -0.25 8.70 4.46
C ARG A 78 -0.20 8.60 5.99
N SER A 79 0.28 7.46 6.50
CA SER A 79 0.45 7.23 7.94
C SER A 79 1.47 8.18 8.55
N ALA A 80 2.62 8.38 7.89
CA ALA A 80 3.66 9.29 8.34
C ALA A 80 3.18 10.74 8.39
N ALA A 81 2.51 11.22 7.34
CA ALA A 81 1.98 12.57 7.26
C ALA A 81 0.89 12.82 8.32
N SER A 82 -0.08 11.92 8.45
CA SER A 82 -1.15 12.07 9.45
C SER A 82 -0.62 11.95 10.89
N THR A 83 0.34 11.06 11.15
CA THR A 83 1.03 11.00 12.45
C THR A 83 1.76 12.30 12.73
N LYS A 84 2.47 12.86 11.74
CA LYS A 84 3.20 14.12 11.92
C LYS A 84 2.28 15.30 12.20
N ALA A 85 1.10 15.33 11.61
CA ALA A 85 0.09 16.36 11.89
C ALA A 85 -0.35 16.31 13.36
N VAL A 86 -0.59 15.12 13.92
CA VAL A 86 -0.91 14.94 15.34
C VAL A 86 0.26 15.34 16.23
N GLU A 87 1.50 14.93 15.89
CA GLU A 87 2.70 15.35 16.63
C GLU A 87 2.92 16.87 16.63
N LYS A 88 2.41 17.58 15.63
CA LYS A 88 2.43 19.05 15.54
C LYS A 88 1.29 19.73 16.30
N GLY A 89 0.45 18.96 17.01
CA GLY A 89 -0.61 19.48 17.88
C GLY A 89 -2.00 19.56 17.24
N HIS A 90 -2.17 19.07 16.00
CA HIS A 90 -3.51 18.99 15.42
C HIS A 90 -4.32 17.85 16.07
N SER A 91 -5.59 18.13 16.38
CA SER A 91 -6.48 17.10 16.94
C SER A 91 -6.69 15.96 15.95
N ILE A 92 -6.85 14.75 16.49
CA ILE A 92 -7.16 13.56 15.69
C ILE A 92 -8.44 13.76 14.88
N GLU A 93 -9.43 14.46 15.43
CA GLU A 93 -10.68 14.77 14.74
C GLU A 93 -10.48 15.64 13.50
N ASN A 94 -9.60 16.65 13.59
CA ASN A 94 -9.26 17.50 12.45
C ASN A 94 -8.51 16.71 11.37
N VAL A 95 -7.59 15.83 11.78
CA VAL A 95 -6.87 14.94 10.84
C VAL A 95 -7.83 13.97 10.15
N LYS A 96 -8.77 13.37 10.89
CA LYS A 96 -9.82 12.51 10.32
C LYS A 96 -10.71 13.27 9.35
N GLN A 97 -11.16 14.47 9.73
CA GLN A 97 -11.98 15.31 8.86
C GLN A 97 -11.23 15.68 7.57
N HIS A 98 -9.96 16.07 7.66
CA HIS A 98 -9.14 16.40 6.50
C HIS A 98 -8.94 15.19 5.57
N ALA A 99 -8.74 14.01 6.15
CA ALA A 99 -8.57 12.76 5.41
C ALA A 99 -9.87 12.10 4.94
N ASN A 100 -11.02 12.77 5.16
CA ASN A 100 -12.38 12.29 4.88
C ASN A 100 -12.72 10.95 5.57
N TRP A 101 -12.22 10.75 6.80
CA TRP A 101 -12.61 9.65 7.66
C TRP A 101 -13.76 10.06 8.58
N SER A 102 -14.64 9.10 8.89
CA SER A 102 -15.65 9.29 9.93
C SER A 102 -14.97 9.59 11.27
N ARG A 103 -15.49 10.57 12.02
CA ARG A 103 -14.98 10.90 13.36
C ARG A 103 -15.14 9.71 14.32
N ASN A 104 -16.16 8.88 14.08
CA ASN A 104 -16.53 7.75 14.93
C ASN A 104 -15.79 6.44 14.60
N THR A 105 -14.98 6.39 13.52
CA THR A 105 -14.19 5.18 13.21
C THR A 105 -12.83 5.22 13.91
N GLN A 106 -12.31 4.04 14.27
CA GLN A 106 -10.94 3.85 14.76
C GLN A 106 -9.93 3.49 13.65
N THR A 107 -10.33 3.59 12.37
CA THR A 107 -9.45 3.25 11.23
C THR A 107 -8.14 4.02 11.27
N PHE A 108 -8.19 5.30 11.62
CA PHE A 108 -7.00 6.14 11.72
C PHE A 108 -6.06 5.63 12.81
N GLU A 109 -6.56 5.46 14.02
CA GLU A 109 -5.81 5.04 15.20
C GLU A 109 -5.16 3.66 15.01
N ARG A 110 -5.87 2.73 14.36
CA ARG A 110 -5.39 1.36 14.19
C ARG A 110 -4.33 1.23 13.09
N PHE A 111 -4.57 1.86 11.93
CA PHE A 111 -3.78 1.58 10.73
C PHE A 111 -2.83 2.72 10.33
N TYR A 112 -3.18 3.97 10.64
CA TYR A 112 -2.48 5.14 10.12
C TYR A 112 -1.72 5.95 11.18
N TYR A 113 -2.19 5.96 12.43
CA TYR A 113 -1.49 6.61 13.52
C TYR A 113 -0.37 5.71 14.04
N LYS A 114 0.88 6.10 13.77
CA LYS A 114 2.10 5.34 14.11
C LYS A 114 3.12 6.26 14.82
N PRO A 115 2.83 6.73 16.05
CA PRO A 115 3.72 7.64 16.77
C PRO A 115 5.03 6.94 17.15
N THR A 116 6.14 7.64 16.93
CA THR A 116 7.50 7.12 17.20
C THR A 116 7.72 6.85 18.69
N THR A 117 7.00 7.54 19.57
CA THR A 117 7.09 7.46 21.04
C THR A 117 6.64 6.12 21.63
N THR A 118 5.92 5.29 20.86
CA THR A 118 5.51 3.95 21.31
C THR A 118 6.71 3.04 21.59
N LEU A 119 7.80 3.19 20.85
CA LEU A 119 9.05 2.48 21.11
C LEU A 119 9.69 2.93 22.44
N THR A 120 9.54 4.20 22.80
CA THR A 120 10.08 4.75 24.05
C THR A 120 9.29 4.26 25.25
N LEU A 121 7.95 4.25 25.19
CA LEU A 121 7.11 3.73 26.29
C LEU A 121 7.27 2.21 26.42
N GLY A 122 7.28 1.47 25.31
CA GLY A 122 7.53 0.03 25.31
C GLY A 122 8.90 -0.31 25.90
N SER A 123 9.94 0.40 25.46
CA SER A 123 11.29 0.25 26.03
C SER A 123 11.35 0.65 27.50
N GLN A 124 10.62 1.69 27.93
CA GLN A 124 10.52 2.06 29.35
C GLN A 124 9.82 0.97 30.17
N ILE A 125 8.74 0.39 29.66
CA ILE A 125 8.01 -0.70 30.33
C ILE A 125 8.90 -1.94 30.42
N THR A 126 9.54 -2.35 29.32
CA THR A 126 10.45 -3.50 29.34
C THR A 126 11.63 -3.25 30.26
N ASN A 127 12.24 -2.06 30.20
CA ASN A 127 13.33 -1.72 31.11
C ASN A 127 12.83 -1.68 32.55
N SER A 128 11.61 -1.25 32.87
CA SER A 128 11.08 -1.32 34.24
C SER A 128 10.84 -2.76 34.72
N ILE A 129 10.46 -3.67 33.82
CA ILE A 129 10.23 -5.09 34.15
C ILE A 129 11.57 -5.84 34.31
N PHE A 130 12.55 -5.52 33.47
CA PHE A 130 13.81 -6.26 33.34
C PHE A 130 15.03 -5.52 33.90
N SER A 131 14.91 -4.29 34.40
CA SER A 131 15.99 -3.65 35.15
C SER A 131 16.07 -4.31 36.51
N THR A 132 17.04 -5.20 36.64
CA THR A 132 17.52 -5.69 37.93
C THR A 132 18.19 -4.54 38.66
N GLU A 133 17.40 -3.78 39.42
CA GLU A 133 17.95 -3.07 40.56
C GLU A 133 18.47 -4.13 41.51
N ASN A 134 19.79 -4.12 41.73
CA ASN A 134 20.48 -5.01 42.66
C ASN A 134 19.69 -5.12 43.98
N LEU A 135 18.99 -6.23 44.18
CA LEU A 135 18.65 -6.73 45.51
C LEU A 135 19.98 -7.16 46.15
N ALA A 136 20.70 -6.15 46.64
CA ALA A 136 21.86 -6.33 47.47
C ALA A 136 21.47 -7.19 48.66
N THR A 137 22.07 -8.37 48.73
CA THR A 137 22.45 -9.11 49.92
C THR A 137 21.47 -9.02 51.10
N LEU A 138 20.45 -9.87 51.10
CA LEU A 138 20.00 -10.53 52.32
C LEU A 138 20.26 -12.01 52.15
N GLU A 139 21.41 -12.42 52.70
CA GLU A 139 21.79 -13.81 52.91
C GLU A 139 20.72 -14.47 53.80
N ALA A 140 19.77 -15.15 53.16
CA ALA A 140 18.88 -16.10 53.82
C ALA A 140 18.80 -17.31 52.91
N GLY A 141 19.47 -18.39 53.33
CA GLY A 141 19.52 -19.64 52.61
C GLY A 141 18.12 -20.14 52.29
N ALA A 142 17.81 -20.18 51.00
CA ALA A 142 16.68 -20.92 50.46
C ALA A 142 17.22 -21.71 49.27
N GLU A 143 17.20 -23.03 49.44
CA GLU A 143 17.53 -24.03 48.43
C GLU A 143 16.73 -23.76 47.15
N ALA A 144 17.44 -23.50 46.05
CA ALA A 144 16.84 -23.19 44.76
C ALA A 144 16.20 -24.47 44.18
N THR A 145 14.87 -24.53 44.14
CA THR A 145 14.17 -25.51 43.32
C THR A 145 14.24 -25.07 41.86
N GLU A 146 15.01 -25.82 41.08
CA GLU A 146 15.19 -25.64 39.64
C GLU A 146 13.85 -25.79 38.90
N ILE A 147 13.29 -24.69 38.40
CA ILE A 147 12.15 -24.76 37.48
C ILE A 147 12.71 -24.94 36.07
N VAL A 148 12.80 -26.20 35.62
CA VAL A 148 13.12 -26.55 34.24
C VAL A 148 11.93 -26.16 33.35
N LEU A 149 12.03 -25.02 32.68
CA LEU A 149 11.13 -24.61 31.60
C LEU A 149 11.43 -25.45 30.35
N GLY A 150 10.72 -26.57 30.20
CA GLY A 150 10.74 -27.37 28.98
C GLY A 150 10.10 -26.62 27.81
N THR A 151 10.90 -26.04 26.92
CA THR A 151 10.42 -25.52 25.64
C THR A 151 10.33 -26.66 24.64
N THR A 152 9.15 -27.26 24.44
CA THR A 152 8.92 -28.19 23.34
C THR A 152 8.72 -27.39 22.04
N ASN A 153 9.76 -27.35 21.23
CA ASN A 153 9.75 -26.74 19.91
C ASN A 153 9.26 -27.80 18.90
N ASN A 154 7.96 -27.80 18.56
CA ASN A 154 7.44 -28.66 17.49
C ASN A 154 7.75 -28.04 16.13
N GLN A 155 8.97 -28.24 15.64
CA GLN A 155 9.29 -28.14 14.21
C GLN A 155 9.47 -29.55 13.66
N ASN A 156 8.48 -30.00 12.89
CA ASN A 156 8.60 -30.84 11.68
C ASN A 156 7.23 -31.43 11.33
N VAL A 157 6.42 -30.69 10.58
CA VAL A 157 5.35 -31.29 9.76
C VAL A 157 6.01 -31.71 8.46
N ALA A 158 6.40 -32.98 8.37
CA ALA A 158 6.80 -33.58 7.10
C ALA A 158 5.53 -34.00 6.35
N GLU A 159 5.35 -33.45 5.15
CA GLU A 159 4.28 -33.75 4.21
C GLU A 159 4.48 -35.17 3.63
N ALA A 160 3.60 -36.11 3.99
CA ALA A 160 3.59 -37.45 3.41
C ALA A 160 2.75 -37.44 2.12
N LYS A 161 3.40 -37.62 0.97
CA LYS A 161 2.73 -37.94 -0.29
C LYS A 161 2.25 -39.39 -0.26
N ALA A 162 0.95 -39.60 -0.45
CA ALA A 162 0.38 -40.92 -0.67
C ALA A 162 0.37 -41.20 -2.19
N GLU A 163 1.04 -42.26 -2.62
CA GLU A 163 0.87 -42.85 -3.94
C GLU A 163 -0.18 -43.96 -3.85
N ASN A 164 -1.25 -43.86 -4.65
CA ASN A 164 -2.29 -44.88 -4.76
C ASN A 164 -1.78 -46.07 -5.58
N VAL A 165 -1.71 -47.24 -4.96
CA VAL A 165 -1.52 -48.52 -5.65
C VAL A 165 -2.90 -49.07 -6.03
N LEU A 166 -3.12 -49.28 -7.33
CA LEU A 166 -4.26 -50.02 -7.89
C LEU A 166 -4.13 -51.51 -7.56
N LEU A 167 -5.19 -52.10 -7.01
CA LEU A 167 -5.47 -53.54 -7.06
C LEU A 167 -6.59 -53.79 -8.06
#